data_AF-A0A927SEZ5-F1
#
_entry.id   AF-A0A927SEZ5-F1
#
_cell.length_a   1.000
_cell.length_b   1.000
_cell.length_c   1.000
_cell.angle_alpha   90.00
_cell.angle_beta   90.00
_cell.angle_gamma   90.00
#
_symmetry.space_group_name_H-M   'P 1'
#
loop_
_entity.id
_entity.type
_entity.pdbx_description
1 polymer ?
#
loop_
_entity_poly.entity_id
_entity_poly.type
_entity_poly.pdbx_seq_one_letter_code
_entity_poly.pdbx_strand_id
1 'polypeptide(L)'
;MTDRKLAAMHKAFGRNTGQICEDCCHLVCKRERSGRRHYKCAVYGNSNSAATDWAKSWTACGMHGRSADRGHIALIEQLKHEKRPNNTPVEGQVSMFE
;
A
#
# COMPACT_ATOMS: atom_id res chain seq x y z
N MET A 1 17.30 -3.89 -4.09
CA MET A 1 16.43 -2.83 -3.55
C MET A 1 15.04 -3.39 -3.37
N THR A 2 14.66 -3.74 -2.14
CA THR A 2 13.30 -4.23 -1.85
C THR A 2 12.35 -3.05 -1.90
N ASP A 3 11.31 -3.13 -2.73
CA ASP A 3 10.32 -2.06 -2.85
C ASP A 3 9.72 -1.76 -1.46
N ARG A 4 9.74 -0.49 -1.03
CA ARG A 4 9.29 -0.07 0.30
C ARG A 4 7.85 -0.49 0.58
N LYS A 5 7.02 -0.60 -0.45
CA LYS A 5 5.62 -1.04 -0.38
C LYS A 5 5.54 -2.52 -0.05
N LEU A 6 6.35 -3.33 -0.71
CA LEU A 6 6.44 -4.76 -0.47
C LEU A 6 6.97 -5.05 0.94
N ALA A 7 7.98 -4.31 1.38
CA ALA A 7 8.51 -4.42 2.75
C ALA A 7 7.44 -4.08 3.79
N ALA A 8 6.64 -3.02 3.58
CA ALA A 8 5.53 -2.66 4.46
C ALA A 8 4.45 -3.76 4.49
N MET A 9 4.10 -4.33 3.33
CA MET A 9 3.16 -5.46 3.27
C MET A 9 3.68 -6.69 4.03
N HIS A 10 4.96 -7.05 3.86
CA HIS A 10 5.56 -8.18 4.57
C HIS A 10 5.68 -7.92 6.07
N LYS A 11 5.89 -6.66 6.50
CA LYS A 11 5.90 -6.28 7.91
C LYS A 11 4.51 -6.40 8.55
N ALA A 12 3.46 -5.98 7.83
CA ALA A 12 2.09 -5.97 8.34
C ALA A 12 1.44 -7.36 8.35
N PHE A 13 1.62 -8.14 7.27
CA PHE A 13 0.90 -9.41 7.07
C PHE A 13 1.83 -10.64 7.06
N GLY A 14 3.13 -10.45 7.20
CA GLY A 14 4.11 -11.51 6.99
C GLY A 14 4.41 -11.78 5.51
N ARG A 15 5.50 -12.53 5.29
CA ARG A 15 5.96 -12.94 3.96
C ARG A 15 5.61 -14.42 3.72
N ASN A 16 5.07 -14.73 2.55
CA ASN A 16 4.87 -16.10 2.10
C ASN A 16 5.83 -16.40 0.94
N THR A 17 6.98 -17.01 1.24
CA THR A 17 8.05 -17.25 0.27
C THR A 17 7.74 -18.31 -0.77
N GLY A 18 6.73 -19.16 -0.54
CA GLY A 18 6.35 -20.22 -1.46
C GLY A 18 5.39 -19.77 -2.56
N GLN A 19 4.89 -18.54 -2.53
CA GLN A 19 3.86 -18.03 -3.45
C GLN A 19 4.20 -16.63 -3.95
N ILE A 20 3.63 -16.25 -5.09
CA ILE A 20 3.78 -14.92 -5.68
C ILE A 20 2.43 -14.21 -5.76
N CYS A 21 2.45 -12.89 -5.91
CA CYS A 21 1.21 -12.10 -5.96
C CYS A 21 0.36 -12.38 -7.21
N GLU A 22 0.94 -12.98 -8.26
CA GLU A 22 0.24 -13.36 -9.50
C GLU A 22 -0.96 -14.27 -9.23
N ASP A 23 -0.81 -15.26 -8.34
CA ASP A 23 -1.85 -16.23 -7.99
C ASP A 23 -2.75 -15.76 -6.82
N CYS A 24 -2.57 -14.51 -6.37
CA CYS A 24 -3.30 -13.98 -5.23
C CYS A 24 -4.69 -13.47 -5.64
N CYS A 25 -5.72 -13.89 -4.90
CA CYS A 25 -7.10 -13.39 -5.08
C CYS A 25 -7.27 -11.88 -4.84
N HIS A 26 -6.29 -11.21 -4.24
CA HIS A 26 -6.28 -9.77 -4.01
C HIS A 26 -5.62 -8.97 -5.13
N LEU A 27 -5.07 -9.62 -6.15
CA LEU A 27 -4.47 -8.95 -7.29
C LEU A 27 -5.58 -8.39 -8.20
N VAL A 28 -5.57 -7.08 -8.39
CA VAL A 28 -6.52 -6.36 -9.25
C VAL A 28 -5.78 -5.89 -10.48
N CYS A 29 -6.27 -6.27 -11.66
CA CYS A 29 -5.79 -5.74 -12.93
C CYS A 29 -6.65 -4.53 -13.33
N LYS A 30 -6.02 -3.35 -13.45
CA LYS A 30 -6.66 -2.15 -13.98
C LYS A 30 -6.20 -1.90 -15.41
N ARG A 31 -7.14 -1.60 -16.29
CA ARG A 31 -6.88 -1.20 -17.67
C ARG A 31 -7.02 0.31 -17.79
N GLU A 32 -5.99 0.96 -18.29
CA GLU A 32 -6.04 2.39 -18.63
C GLU A 32 -6.75 2.62 -19.97
N ARG A 33 -7.17 3.87 -20.20
CA ARG A 33 -7.69 4.32 -21.50
C ARG A 33 -6.68 4.13 -22.63
N SER A 34 -5.39 4.20 -22.33
CA SER A 34 -4.27 3.95 -23.25
C SER A 34 -4.17 2.48 -23.70
N GLY A 35 -4.91 1.56 -23.07
CA GLY A 35 -4.79 0.11 -23.28
C GLY A 35 -3.72 -0.55 -22.42
N ARG A 36 -2.89 0.22 -21.70
CA ARG A 36 -1.90 -0.32 -20.76
C ARG A 36 -2.61 -0.94 -19.55
N ARG A 37 -2.07 -2.07 -19.08
CA ARG A 37 -2.55 -2.77 -17.88
C ARG A 37 -1.58 -2.52 -16.73
N HIS A 38 -2.12 -2.19 -15.58
CA HIS A 38 -1.37 -2.08 -14.34
C HIS A 38 -2.02 -2.93 -13.27
N TYR A 39 -1.20 -3.53 -12.43
CA TYR A 39 -1.67 -4.37 -11.34
C TYR A 39 -1.66 -3.57 -10.04
N LYS A 40 -2.64 -3.86 -9.19
CA LYS A 40 -2.80 -3.27 -7.86
C LYS A 40 -3.14 -4.37 -6.88
N CYS A 41 -2.89 -4.15 -5.61
CA CYS A 41 -3.26 -5.10 -4.55
C CYS A 41 -4.40 -4.49 -3.73
N ALA A 42 -5.54 -5.18 -3.64
CA ALA A 42 -6.70 -4.68 -2.88
C ALA A 42 -6.39 -4.48 -1.38
N VAL A 43 -5.52 -5.33 -0.82
CA VAL A 43 -5.10 -5.25 0.59
C VAL A 43 -4.15 -4.07 0.82
N TYR A 44 -3.25 -3.79 -0.12
CA TYR A 44 -2.33 -2.66 -0.01
C TYR A 44 -3.02 -1.32 -0.33
N GLY A 45 -3.76 -1.27 -1.45
CA GLY A 45 -4.46 -0.09 -1.94
C GLY A 45 -4.73 -0.17 -3.45
N ASN A 46 -5.92 0.25 -3.86
CA ASN A 46 -6.38 0.19 -5.25
C ASN A 46 -6.64 1.59 -5.87
N SER A 47 -5.89 2.61 -5.45
CA SER A 47 -6.05 3.98 -5.98
C SER A 47 -5.59 4.10 -7.44
N ASN A 48 -5.85 5.24 -8.10
CA ASN A 48 -5.31 5.50 -9.45
C ASN A 48 -3.85 6.03 -9.44
N SER A 49 -3.24 6.18 -8.27
CA SER A 49 -1.86 6.65 -8.15
C SER A 49 -0.84 5.53 -8.40
N ALA A 50 0.31 5.89 -8.99
CA ALA A 50 1.47 5.01 -9.15
C ALA A 50 2.04 4.50 -7.81
N ALA A 51 1.73 5.19 -6.70
CA ALA A 51 2.07 4.75 -5.36
C ALA A 51 1.40 3.41 -4.97
N THR A 52 0.32 3.02 -5.68
CA THR A 52 -0.39 1.74 -5.47
C THR A 52 -0.10 0.70 -6.54
N ASP A 53 0.80 1.00 -7.48
CA ASP A 53 1.16 0.04 -8.50
C ASP A 53 1.93 -1.13 -7.89
N TRP A 54 1.55 -2.31 -8.35
CA TRP A 54 1.97 -3.59 -7.83
C TRP A 54 2.59 -4.42 -8.95
N ALA A 55 3.58 -5.24 -8.61
CA ALA A 55 4.12 -6.22 -9.55
C ALA A 55 3.65 -7.63 -9.17
N LYS A 56 3.12 -8.35 -10.15
CA LYS A 56 2.66 -9.74 -9.97
C LYS A 56 3.78 -10.71 -9.56
N SER A 57 5.03 -10.41 -9.97
CA SER A 57 6.22 -11.21 -9.65
C SER A 57 6.72 -11.02 -8.22
N TRP A 58 6.12 -10.15 -7.41
CA TRP A 58 6.51 -9.96 -6.03
C TRP A 58 6.09 -11.14 -5.15
N THR A 59 6.94 -11.51 -4.20
CA THR A 59 6.62 -12.54 -3.19
C THR A 59 5.34 -12.19 -2.46
N ALA A 60 4.43 -13.16 -2.36
CA ALA A 60 3.13 -12.96 -1.74
C ALA A 60 3.25 -12.57 -0.26
N CYS A 61 2.24 -11.86 0.23
CA CYS A 61 2.07 -11.59 1.66
C CYS A 61 1.27 -12.72 2.34
N GLY A 62 1.19 -12.71 3.67
CA GLY A 62 0.42 -13.71 4.43
C GLY A 62 -1.10 -13.67 4.20
N MET A 63 -1.62 -12.69 3.46
CA MET A 63 -3.03 -12.66 3.02
C MET A 63 -3.29 -13.51 1.76
N HIS A 64 -2.26 -14.12 1.18
CA HIS A 64 -2.43 -15.02 0.03
C HIS A 64 -3.36 -16.19 0.36
N GLY A 65 -4.46 -16.32 -0.39
CA GLY A 65 -5.47 -17.37 -0.17
C GLY A 65 -6.46 -17.07 0.97
N ARG A 66 -6.41 -15.88 1.58
CA ARG A 66 -7.41 -15.42 2.54
C ARG A 66 -8.37 -14.43 1.90
N SER A 67 -9.62 -14.41 2.33
CA SER A 67 -10.55 -13.34 1.95
C SER A 67 -10.31 -12.13 2.85
N ALA A 68 -10.33 -10.93 2.28
CA ALA A 68 -10.31 -9.71 3.05
C ALA A 68 -11.73 -9.46 3.59
N ASP A 69 -11.86 -9.16 4.88
CA ASP A 69 -13.17 -8.89 5.50
C ASP A 69 -13.90 -7.72 4.84
N ARG A 70 -15.24 -7.73 4.93
CA ARG A 70 -16.09 -6.61 4.51
C ARG A 70 -15.78 -5.40 5.39
N GLY A 71 -14.92 -4.52 4.90
CA GLY A 71 -14.42 -3.34 5.63
C GLY A 71 -12.90 -3.29 5.78
N HIS A 72 -12.15 -4.19 5.14
CA HIS A 72 -10.69 -4.14 5.14
C HIS A 72 -10.16 -2.76 4.73
N ILE A 73 -9.46 -2.10 5.65
CA ILE A 73 -8.80 -0.83 5.41
C ILE A 73 -7.48 -1.11 4.70
N ALA A 74 -7.32 -0.58 3.49
CA ALA A 74 -6.10 -0.72 2.71
C ALA A 74 -4.87 -0.22 3.48
N LEU A 75 -3.76 -0.98 3.42
CA LEU A 75 -2.54 -0.67 4.19
C LEU A 75 -1.99 0.73 3.88
N ILE A 76 -2.09 1.18 2.63
CA ILE A 76 -1.63 2.52 2.23
C ILE A 76 -2.37 3.64 3.00
N GLU A 77 -3.64 3.44 3.35
CA GLU A 77 -4.38 4.42 4.16
C GLU A 77 -3.89 4.40 5.61
N GLN A 78 -3.64 3.21 6.17
CA GLN A 78 -3.08 3.07 7.52
C GLN A 78 -1.71 3.77 7.64
N LEU A 79 -0.84 3.59 6.64
CA LEU A 79 0.50 4.21 6.59
C LEU A 79 0.47 5.74 6.43
N LYS A 80 -0.59 6.31 5.83
CA LYS A 80 -0.76 7.77 5.76
C LYS A 80 -1.04 8.38 7.13
N HIS A 81 -1.79 7.68 7.98
CA HIS A 81 -2.15 8.16 9.31
C HIS A 81 -0.96 8.12 10.28
N GLU A 82 -0.05 7.14 10.17
CA GLU A 82 1.20 7.11 10.95
C GLU A 82 2.13 8.31 10.63
N LYS A 83 1.98 8.91 9.44
CA LYS A 83 2.86 9.98 8.94
C LYS A 83 2.39 11.40 9.24
N ARG A 84 1.25 11.61 9.90
CA ARG A 84 1.01 12.91 10.53
C ARG A 84 1.74 12.91 11.86
N PRO A 85 2.94 13.50 12.00
CA PRO A 85 3.24 14.09 13.29
C PRO A 85 2.08 15.04 13.56
N ASN A 86 1.53 14.97 14.77
CA ASN A 86 0.70 16.05 15.27
C ASN A 86 1.33 17.37 14.85
N ASN A 87 0.51 18.32 14.48
CA ASN A 87 0.87 19.71 14.31
C ASN A 87 1.36 20.24 15.69
N THR A 88 2.51 19.75 16.17
CA THR A 88 3.26 20.38 17.23
C THR A 88 3.72 21.69 16.62
N PRO A 89 3.30 22.84 17.17
CA PRO A 89 3.82 24.13 16.74
C PRO A 89 5.34 24.03 16.73
N VAL A 90 5.97 24.40 15.61
CA VAL A 90 7.42 24.60 15.58
C VAL A 90 7.73 25.67 16.61
N GLU A 91 8.39 25.29 17.69
CA GLU A 91 8.88 26.21 18.70
C GLU A 91 9.91 27.12 18.03
N GLY A 92 9.56 28.40 17.84
CA GLY A 92 10.34 29.37 17.08
C GLY A 92 9.56 30.26 16.12
N GLN A 93 8.24 30.12 16.02
CA GLN A 93 7.43 31.12 15.33
C GLN A 93 7.31 32.37 16.23
N VAL A 94 8.25 33.30 16.09
CA VAL A 94 8.07 34.66 16.59
C VAL A 94 6.86 35.26 15.87
N SER A 95 5.77 35.50 16.60
CA SER A 95 4.70 36.34 16.10
C SER A 95 5.23 37.77 16.05
N MET A 96 5.31 38.35 14.86
CA MET A 96 5.51 39.79 14.69
C MET A 96 4.20 40.48 15.07
N PHE A 97 4.01 40.73 16.36
CA PHE A 97 3.08 41.74 16.83
C PHE A 97 3.90 43.02 17.08
N GLU A 98 3.63 44.00 16.20
CA GLU A 98 3.99 45.43 16.18
C GLU A 98 5.29 45.91 16.84
#